data_AF-A0A914GMX1-F1
#
_entry.id   AF-A0A914GMX1-F1
#
_cell.length_a   1.000
_cell.length_b   1.000
_cell.length_c   1.000
_cell.angle_alpha   90.00
_cell.angle_beta   90.00
_cell.angle_gamma   90.00
#
_symmetry.space_group_name_H-M   'P 1'
#
loop_
_entity.id
_entity.type
_entity.pdbx_description
1 polymer ?
#
loop_
_entity_poly.entity_id
_entity_poly.type
_entity_poly.pdbx_seq_one_letter_code
_entity_poly.pdbx_strand_id
1 'polypeptide(L)'
;MAEFVQRHLEELLPAFTGLQRTKILSDEEVKTLIQKVRQFEYCVNKRTKRPKDFLKYAEYLSDLLELIDIRRKALGNKNKRNEIEKPLKFHAAHLLRICSERFKKAEYYQKEIEFLDKNALFHILTKTYTRFLRLHGTNPRNHEEAGRWEFFKNKSAENARVIFQFAVRKFPKDIALWVAFVEMEIAYVVMLAERRARLTSADGKVVEDENETLVAWEDGISDEVFQFKLVEIVLNQGLANVDDKKELLNECYKIAHKYDKPAEKVAEMIASLLWPNK
;
A
#
# COMPACT_ATOMS: atom_id res chain seq x y z
N MET A 1 -25.79 14.22 -21.47
CA MET A 1 -24.85 14.99 -20.63
C MET A 1 -25.50 15.43 -19.33
N ALA A 2 -26.65 16.11 -19.36
CA ALA A 2 -27.37 16.51 -18.15
C ALA A 2 -27.85 15.33 -17.28
N GLU A 3 -28.35 14.24 -17.89
CA GLU A 3 -28.80 13.05 -17.13
C GLU A 3 -27.68 12.38 -16.32
N PHE A 4 -26.47 12.30 -16.86
CA PHE A 4 -25.30 11.74 -16.14
C PHE A 4 -24.89 12.63 -14.97
N VAL A 5 -24.88 13.95 -15.18
CA VAL A 5 -24.60 14.94 -14.12
C VAL A 5 -25.64 14.82 -12.99
N GLN A 6 -26.92 14.71 -13.36
CA GLN A 6 -27.99 14.59 -12.38
C GLN A 6 -27.87 13.29 -11.56
N ARG A 7 -27.57 12.17 -12.21
CA ARG A 7 -27.34 10.88 -11.53
C ARG A 7 -26.18 10.94 -10.53
N HIS A 8 -25.03 11.50 -10.91
CA HIS A 8 -23.89 11.61 -9.99
C HIS A 8 -24.20 12.54 -8.81
N LEU A 9 -24.94 13.63 -9.04
CA LEU A 9 -25.41 14.49 -7.95
C LEU A 9 -26.33 13.74 -7.00
N GLU A 10 -27.23 12.91 -7.51
CA GLU A 10 -28.13 12.06 -6.73
C GLU A 10 -27.39 11.05 -5.86
N GLU A 11 -26.33 10.42 -6.41
CA GLU A 11 -25.46 9.51 -5.66
C GLU A 11 -24.76 10.21 -4.46
N LEU A 12 -24.47 11.51 -4.58
CA LEU A 12 -23.82 12.31 -3.54
C LEU A 12 -24.80 13.00 -2.57
N LEU A 13 -26.12 12.99 -2.84
CA LEU A 13 -27.13 13.60 -1.97
C LEU A 13 -27.07 13.12 -0.51
N PRO A 14 -26.84 11.83 -0.21
CA PRO A 14 -26.70 11.36 1.17
C PRO A 14 -25.55 12.06 1.91
N ALA A 15 -24.44 12.35 1.22
CA ALA A 15 -23.31 13.05 1.79
C ALA A 15 -23.64 14.52 2.07
N PHE A 16 -24.31 15.21 1.13
CA PHE A 16 -24.71 16.61 1.30
C PHE A 16 -25.73 16.81 2.42
N THR A 17 -26.77 15.97 2.46
CA THR A 17 -27.77 16.00 3.54
C THR A 17 -27.15 15.62 4.88
N GLY A 18 -26.16 14.71 4.90
CA GLY A 18 -25.38 14.39 6.08
C GLY A 18 -24.57 15.59 6.60
N LEU A 19 -23.89 16.34 5.72
CA LEU A 19 -23.12 17.54 6.08
C LEU A 19 -24.01 18.64 6.67
N GLN A 20 -25.20 18.82 6.10
CA GLN A 20 -26.20 19.77 6.57
C GLN A 20 -26.75 19.36 7.96
N ARG A 21 -27.19 18.10 8.12
CA ARG A 21 -27.77 17.59 9.38
C ARG A 21 -26.78 17.59 10.54
N THR A 22 -25.50 17.33 10.25
CA THR A 22 -24.43 17.32 11.27
C THR A 22 -23.92 18.73 11.59
N LYS A 23 -24.42 19.77 10.90
CA LYS A 23 -24.01 21.17 11.03
C LYS A 23 -22.50 21.38 10.86
N ILE A 24 -21.84 20.51 10.09
CA ILE A 24 -20.42 20.66 9.74
C ILE A 24 -20.26 21.80 8.72
N LEU A 25 -21.23 21.90 7.80
CA LEU A 25 -21.37 22.99 6.85
C LEU A 25 -22.69 23.71 7.12
N SER A 26 -22.73 25.01 6.86
CA SER A 26 -23.97 25.78 6.85
C SER A 26 -24.82 25.48 5.61
N ASP A 27 -26.10 25.80 5.64
CA ASP A 27 -26.99 25.59 4.49
C ASP A 27 -26.52 26.34 3.24
N GLU A 28 -25.95 27.53 3.40
CA GLU A 28 -25.40 28.34 2.30
C GLU A 28 -24.09 27.73 1.75
N GLU A 29 -23.25 27.17 2.62
CA GLU A 29 -22.06 26.42 2.22
C GLU A 29 -22.42 25.13 1.45
N VAL A 30 -23.48 24.43 1.87
CA VAL A 30 -23.96 23.23 1.17
C VAL A 30 -24.52 23.59 -0.21
N LYS A 31 -25.27 24.70 -0.34
CA LYS A 31 -25.76 25.18 -1.64
C LYS A 31 -24.59 25.50 -2.59
N THR A 32 -23.59 26.23 -2.10
CA THR A 32 -22.40 26.57 -2.89
C THR A 32 -21.57 25.32 -3.22
N LEU A 33 -21.48 24.35 -2.32
CA LEU A 33 -20.86 23.04 -2.57
C LEU A 33 -21.56 22.31 -3.72
N ILE A 34 -22.89 22.17 -3.67
CA ILE A 34 -23.68 21.50 -4.71
C ILE A 34 -23.49 22.20 -6.06
N GLN A 35 -23.48 23.53 -6.08
CA GLN A 35 -23.25 24.30 -7.30
C GLN A 35 -21.85 24.04 -7.88
N LYS A 36 -20.81 24.02 -7.05
CA LYS A 36 -19.43 23.71 -7.48
C LYS A 36 -19.31 22.27 -8.00
N VAL A 37 -19.84 21.29 -7.27
CA VAL A 37 -19.86 19.89 -7.69
C VAL A 37 -20.55 19.75 -9.04
N ARG A 38 -21.73 20.38 -9.21
CA ARG A 38 -22.44 20.41 -10.50
C ARG A 38 -21.58 20.98 -11.62
N GLN A 39 -20.86 22.09 -11.39
CA GLN A 39 -19.96 22.67 -12.39
C GLN A 39 -18.82 21.72 -12.77
N PHE A 40 -18.20 21.06 -11.80
CA PHE A 40 -17.16 20.06 -12.06
C PHE A 40 -17.70 18.85 -12.83
N GLU A 41 -18.89 18.36 -12.49
CA GLU A 41 -19.57 17.28 -13.20
C GLU A 41 -19.82 17.64 -14.66
N TYR A 42 -20.27 18.87 -14.96
CA TYR A 42 -20.38 19.34 -16.33
C TYR A 42 -19.02 19.41 -17.03
N CYS A 43 -17.97 19.87 -16.36
CA CYS A 43 -16.62 19.94 -16.93
C CYS A 43 -16.08 18.55 -17.29
N VAL A 44 -16.17 17.59 -16.37
CA VAL A 44 -15.75 16.20 -16.60
C VAL A 44 -16.63 15.54 -17.66
N ASN A 45 -17.92 15.90 -17.75
CA ASN A 45 -18.86 15.33 -18.71
C ASN A 45 -18.87 15.99 -20.10
N LYS A 46 -17.98 16.96 -20.37
CA LYS A 46 -17.79 17.52 -21.73
C LYS A 46 -17.48 16.45 -22.79
N ARG A 47 -17.77 16.76 -24.05
CA ARG A 47 -17.45 15.89 -25.19
C ARG A 47 -15.94 15.64 -25.29
N THR A 48 -15.13 16.68 -25.15
CA THR A 48 -13.67 16.58 -25.09
C THR A 48 -13.22 16.41 -23.64
N LYS A 49 -12.72 15.21 -23.31
CA LYS A 49 -12.22 14.89 -21.96
C LYS A 49 -10.80 15.40 -21.80
N ARG A 50 -10.56 16.26 -20.82
CA ARG A 50 -9.20 16.76 -20.49
C ARG A 50 -8.76 16.20 -19.13
N PRO A 51 -7.51 15.74 -18.99
CA PRO A 51 -7.03 15.19 -17.72
C PRO A 51 -7.09 16.21 -16.58
N LYS A 52 -6.80 17.49 -16.89
CA LYS A 52 -6.87 18.60 -15.93
C LYS A 52 -8.24 18.74 -15.27
N ASP A 53 -9.33 18.43 -15.97
CA ASP A 53 -10.69 18.57 -15.42
C ASP A 53 -10.96 17.50 -14.35
N PHE A 54 -10.49 16.26 -14.57
CA PHE A 54 -10.59 15.19 -13.57
C PHE A 54 -9.71 15.46 -12.35
N LEU A 55 -8.46 15.87 -12.58
CA LEU A 55 -7.51 16.14 -11.51
C LEU A 55 -7.98 17.27 -10.59
N LYS A 56 -8.43 18.40 -11.17
CA LYS A 56 -8.96 19.52 -10.38
C LYS A 56 -10.18 19.13 -9.57
N TYR A 57 -11.05 18.28 -10.12
CA TYR A 57 -12.23 17.84 -9.39
C TYR A 57 -11.86 16.88 -8.24
N ALA A 58 -10.94 15.94 -8.47
CA ALA A 58 -10.42 15.07 -7.42
C ALA A 58 -9.68 15.84 -6.32
N GLU A 59 -8.88 16.85 -6.70
CA GLU A 59 -8.22 17.78 -5.77
C GLU A 59 -9.26 18.52 -4.92
N TYR A 60 -10.28 19.12 -5.55
CA TYR A 60 -11.36 19.79 -4.81
C TYR A 60 -12.08 18.87 -3.80
N LEU A 61 -12.34 17.62 -4.16
CA LEU A 61 -12.96 16.66 -3.25
C LEU A 61 -12.03 16.23 -2.11
N SER A 62 -10.73 16.19 -2.37
CA SER A 62 -9.70 15.92 -1.36
C SER A 62 -9.66 17.07 -0.35
N ASP A 63 -9.60 18.31 -0.82
CA ASP A 63 -9.64 19.52 0.02
C ASP A 63 -10.93 19.58 0.85
N LEU A 64 -12.06 19.19 0.27
CA LEU A 64 -13.34 19.10 0.98
C LEU A 64 -13.29 18.06 2.11
N LEU A 65 -12.69 16.89 1.87
CA LEU A 65 -12.54 15.85 2.90
C LEU A 65 -11.65 16.33 4.06
N GLU A 66 -10.57 17.05 3.76
CA GLU A 66 -9.71 17.65 4.77
C GLU A 66 -10.45 18.72 5.59
N LEU A 67 -11.21 19.60 4.93
CA LEU A 67 -12.04 20.60 5.59
C LEU A 67 -13.07 19.96 6.53
N ILE A 68 -13.72 18.88 6.08
CA ILE A 68 -14.69 18.12 6.88
C ILE A 68 -13.99 17.55 8.12
N ASP A 69 -12.80 16.94 7.99
CA ASP A 69 -12.06 16.36 9.11
C ASP A 69 -11.64 17.43 10.14
N ILE A 70 -11.17 18.59 9.68
CA ILE A 70 -10.80 19.73 10.55
C ILE A 70 -12.02 20.23 11.34
N ARG A 71 -13.13 20.52 10.66
CA ARG A 71 -14.34 21.02 11.33
C ARG A 71 -14.93 19.98 12.28
N ARG A 72 -14.89 18.71 11.89
CA ARG A 72 -15.36 17.61 12.72
C ARG A 72 -14.56 17.49 14.02
N LYS A 73 -13.23 17.65 13.97
CA LYS A 73 -12.36 17.71 15.15
C LYS A 73 -12.72 18.89 16.05
N ALA A 74 -12.95 20.07 15.48
CA ALA A 74 -13.34 21.27 16.23
C ALA A 74 -14.72 21.11 16.92
N LEU A 75 -15.68 20.48 16.25
CA LEU A 75 -17.03 20.23 16.78
C LEU A 75 -17.10 19.03 17.74
N GLY A 76 -16.07 18.20 17.82
CA GLY A 76 -16.08 16.95 18.59
C GLY A 76 -17.10 15.90 18.10
N ASN A 77 -17.66 16.05 16.89
CA ASN A 77 -18.79 15.27 16.41
C ASN A 77 -18.35 14.04 15.58
N LYS A 78 -18.44 12.83 16.15
CA LYS A 78 -18.09 11.59 15.41
C LYS A 78 -19.26 11.00 14.61
N ASN A 79 -20.45 11.60 14.66
CA ASN A 79 -21.66 11.01 14.07
C ASN A 79 -21.58 10.96 12.54
N LYS A 80 -22.09 9.85 11.97
CA LYS A 80 -22.28 9.64 10.52
C LYS A 80 -21.03 9.87 9.65
N ARG A 81 -19.83 9.71 10.22
CA ARG A 81 -18.56 9.90 9.51
C ARG A 81 -18.50 9.11 8.20
N ASN A 82 -18.84 7.82 8.29
CA ASN A 82 -18.79 6.91 7.14
C ASN A 82 -19.85 7.24 6.07
N GLU A 83 -21.04 7.70 6.45
CA GLU A 83 -22.11 8.04 5.49
C GLU A 83 -21.74 9.26 4.63
N ILE A 84 -20.94 10.17 5.19
CA ILE A 84 -20.53 11.41 4.52
C ILE A 84 -19.21 11.22 3.77
N GLU A 85 -18.19 10.70 4.44
CA GLU A 85 -16.83 10.64 3.88
C GLU A 85 -16.69 9.52 2.84
N LYS A 86 -17.36 8.37 3.01
CA LYS A 86 -17.21 7.27 2.05
C LYS A 86 -17.65 7.66 0.64
N PRO A 87 -18.88 8.19 0.40
CA PRO A 87 -19.29 8.55 -0.96
C PRO A 87 -18.33 9.53 -1.64
N LEU A 88 -17.86 10.53 -0.90
CA LEU A 88 -16.89 11.50 -1.41
C LEU A 88 -15.54 10.85 -1.77
N LYS A 89 -15.01 9.99 -0.89
CA LYS A 89 -13.76 9.24 -1.14
C LYS A 89 -13.87 8.32 -2.35
N PHE A 90 -14.95 7.54 -2.44
CA PHE A 90 -15.19 6.64 -3.56
C PHE A 90 -15.39 7.40 -4.88
N HIS A 91 -16.08 8.54 -4.85
CA HIS A 91 -16.26 9.36 -6.04
C HIS A 91 -14.94 9.98 -6.52
N ALA A 92 -14.12 10.53 -5.61
CA ALA A 92 -12.78 11.01 -5.95
C ALA A 92 -11.88 9.90 -6.50
N ALA A 93 -11.88 8.72 -5.87
CA ALA A 93 -11.15 7.54 -6.38
C ALA A 93 -11.64 7.13 -7.78
N HIS A 94 -12.95 7.17 -8.02
CA HIS A 94 -13.54 6.86 -9.33
C HIS A 94 -13.11 7.86 -10.42
N LEU A 95 -13.07 9.16 -10.11
CA LEU A 95 -12.59 10.18 -11.04
C LEU A 95 -11.11 9.99 -11.41
N LEU A 96 -10.26 9.72 -10.41
CA LEU A 96 -8.85 9.44 -10.62
C LEU A 96 -8.67 8.17 -11.46
N ARG A 97 -9.44 7.12 -11.16
CA ARG A 97 -9.47 5.89 -11.97
C ARG A 97 -9.82 6.16 -13.44
N ILE A 98 -10.88 6.93 -13.72
CA ILE A 98 -11.25 7.28 -15.11
C ILE A 98 -10.10 8.03 -15.79
N CYS A 99 -9.46 8.95 -15.08
CA CYS A 99 -8.33 9.71 -15.59
C CYS A 99 -7.15 8.79 -15.93
N SER A 100 -6.74 7.93 -15.00
CA SER A 100 -5.63 6.99 -15.19
C SER A 100 -5.89 6.01 -16.33
N GLU A 101 -7.08 5.38 -16.38
CA GLU A 101 -7.43 4.40 -17.42
C GLU A 101 -7.51 5.02 -18.82
N ARG A 102 -8.01 6.26 -18.92
CA ARG A 102 -8.17 6.95 -20.20
C ARG A 102 -6.85 7.48 -20.76
N PHE A 103 -6.04 8.13 -19.92
CA PHE A 103 -4.84 8.83 -20.37
C PHE A 103 -3.55 8.04 -20.18
N LYS A 104 -3.58 6.96 -19.38
CA LYS A 104 -2.50 5.96 -19.23
C LYS A 104 -1.11 6.49 -18.86
N LYS A 105 -0.99 7.71 -18.32
CA LYS A 105 0.30 8.28 -17.88
C LYS A 105 0.63 7.83 -16.46
N ALA A 106 1.92 7.58 -16.20
CA ALA A 106 2.42 7.16 -14.88
C ALA A 106 2.08 8.17 -13.78
N GLU A 107 2.21 9.48 -14.07
CA GLU A 107 1.88 10.57 -13.13
C GLU A 107 0.45 10.50 -12.59
N TYR A 108 -0.52 10.08 -13.41
CA TYR A 108 -1.92 9.98 -12.98
C TYR A 108 -2.15 8.76 -12.09
N TYR A 109 -1.48 7.64 -12.38
CA TYR A 109 -1.50 6.49 -11.50
C TYR A 109 -0.83 6.79 -10.15
N GLN A 110 0.27 7.55 -10.13
CA GLN A 110 0.91 7.98 -8.88
C GLN A 110 -0.04 8.84 -8.04
N LYS A 111 -0.74 9.80 -8.64
CA LYS A 111 -1.78 10.58 -7.94
C LYS A 111 -2.93 9.71 -7.43
N GLU A 112 -3.37 8.71 -8.21
CA GLU A 112 -4.39 7.74 -7.79
C GLU A 112 -3.90 6.91 -6.59
N ILE A 113 -2.68 6.38 -6.66
CA ILE A 113 -2.04 5.59 -5.59
C ILE A 113 -1.92 6.41 -4.30
N GLU A 114 -1.40 7.63 -4.39
CA GLU A 114 -1.23 8.53 -3.24
C GLU A 114 -2.58 8.83 -2.57
N PHE A 115 -3.61 9.14 -3.36
CA PHE A 115 -4.95 9.40 -2.84
C PHE A 115 -5.55 8.16 -2.15
N LEU A 116 -5.42 6.98 -2.77
CA LEU A 116 -5.96 5.73 -2.23
C LEU A 116 -5.24 5.32 -0.95
N ASP A 117 -3.93 5.52 -0.88
CA ASP A 117 -3.10 5.21 0.28
C ASP A 117 -3.43 6.12 1.47
N LYS A 118 -3.52 7.43 1.24
CA LYS A 118 -3.97 8.42 2.26
C LYS A 118 -5.35 8.09 2.84
N ASN A 119 -6.25 7.55 2.01
CA ASN A 119 -7.62 7.23 2.41
C ASN A 119 -7.81 5.77 2.87
N ALA A 120 -6.74 4.98 2.96
CA ALA A 120 -6.76 3.56 3.35
C ALA A 120 -7.73 2.70 2.52
N LEU A 121 -7.84 2.96 1.21
CA LEU A 121 -8.70 2.21 0.28
C LEU A 121 -7.94 1.01 -0.32
N PHE A 122 -7.45 0.11 0.53
CA PHE A 122 -6.48 -0.93 0.17
C PHE A 122 -6.96 -1.88 -0.95
N HIS A 123 -8.20 -2.35 -0.89
CA HIS A 123 -8.75 -3.24 -1.93
C HIS A 123 -8.79 -2.59 -3.33
N ILE A 124 -9.03 -1.27 -3.41
CA ILE A 124 -8.96 -0.56 -4.70
C ILE A 124 -7.50 -0.36 -5.10
N LEU A 125 -6.62 -0.12 -4.14
CA LEU A 125 -5.21 0.13 -4.38
C LEU A 125 -4.49 -1.10 -4.93
N THR A 126 -4.72 -2.31 -4.43
CA THR A 126 -4.23 -3.58 -5.03
C THR A 126 -4.65 -3.71 -6.51
N LYS A 127 -5.92 -3.40 -6.81
CA LYS A 127 -6.42 -3.38 -8.20
C LYS A 127 -5.80 -2.26 -9.04
N THR A 128 -5.34 -1.20 -8.41
CA THR A 128 -4.66 -0.08 -9.08
C THR A 128 -3.22 -0.44 -9.41
N TYR A 129 -2.48 -1.05 -8.48
CA TYR A 129 -1.14 -1.56 -8.73
C TYR A 129 -1.12 -2.61 -9.84
N THR A 130 -2.05 -3.56 -9.84
CA THR A 130 -2.13 -4.54 -10.95
C THR A 130 -2.38 -3.89 -12.31
N ARG A 131 -3.22 -2.84 -12.39
CA ARG A 131 -3.42 -2.05 -13.62
C ARG A 131 -2.18 -1.24 -13.98
N PHE A 132 -1.54 -0.62 -12.99
CA PHE A 132 -0.35 0.21 -13.16
C PHE A 132 0.82 -0.63 -13.69
N LEU A 133 1.12 -1.78 -13.08
CA LEU A 133 2.21 -2.66 -13.50
C LEU A 133 1.98 -3.27 -14.89
N ARG A 134 0.73 -3.49 -15.32
CA ARG A 134 0.43 -3.94 -16.69
C ARG A 134 0.88 -2.93 -17.75
N LEU A 135 0.79 -1.63 -17.46
CA LEU A 135 1.14 -0.56 -18.40
C LEU A 135 2.56 -0.03 -18.22
N HIS A 136 2.98 0.16 -16.96
CA HIS A 136 4.24 0.79 -16.56
C HIS A 136 5.21 -0.18 -15.90
N GLY A 137 5.00 -1.48 -16.03
CA GLY A 137 5.87 -2.52 -15.46
C GLY A 137 7.17 -2.76 -16.24
N THR A 138 7.59 -1.84 -17.12
CA THR A 138 8.91 -1.88 -17.78
C THR A 138 10.02 -1.44 -16.83
N ASN A 139 9.70 -0.62 -15.83
CA ASN A 139 10.66 -0.15 -14.84
C ASN A 139 10.63 -1.09 -13.61
N PRO A 140 11.78 -1.61 -13.16
CA PRO A 140 11.83 -2.51 -12.01
C PRO A 140 11.40 -1.82 -10.71
N ARG A 141 11.75 -0.55 -10.51
CA ARG A 141 11.34 0.28 -9.37
C ARG A 141 9.83 0.28 -9.11
N ASN A 142 9.02 0.22 -10.16
CA ASN A 142 7.55 0.19 -10.00
C ASN A 142 7.07 -1.12 -9.36
N HIS A 143 7.75 -2.24 -9.65
CA HIS A 143 7.45 -3.53 -9.02
C HIS A 143 7.92 -3.58 -7.58
N GLU A 144 9.10 -3.01 -7.31
CA GLU A 144 9.63 -2.85 -5.96
C GLU A 144 8.66 -2.06 -5.05
N GLU A 145 8.19 -0.90 -5.52
CA GLU A 145 7.22 -0.06 -4.80
C GLU A 145 5.91 -0.82 -4.54
N ALA A 146 5.36 -1.48 -5.58
CA ALA A 146 4.12 -2.24 -5.46
C ALA A 146 4.24 -3.43 -4.49
N GLY A 147 5.33 -4.19 -4.58
CA GLY A 147 5.59 -5.35 -3.71
C GLY A 147 5.78 -4.94 -2.25
N ARG A 148 6.55 -3.87 -1.99
CA ARG A 148 6.69 -3.31 -0.63
C ARG A 148 5.36 -2.82 -0.09
N TRP A 149 4.56 -2.13 -0.90
CA TRP A 149 3.25 -1.65 -0.46
C TRP A 149 2.31 -2.79 -0.06
N GLU A 150 2.21 -3.84 -0.88
CA GLU A 150 1.35 -5.02 -0.59
C GLU A 150 1.74 -5.72 0.72
N PHE A 151 3.04 -5.82 1.00
CA PHE A 151 3.52 -6.44 2.22
C PHE A 151 3.35 -5.52 3.46
N PHE A 152 3.96 -4.34 3.45
CA PHE A 152 4.05 -3.49 4.64
C PHE A 152 2.72 -2.82 5.00
N LYS A 153 1.90 -2.44 4.01
CA LYS A 153 0.65 -1.72 4.25
C LYS A 153 -0.57 -2.63 4.13
N ASN A 154 -0.71 -3.40 3.05
CA ASN A 154 -1.86 -4.27 2.85
C ASN A 154 -1.79 -5.58 3.67
N LYS A 155 -0.60 -5.93 4.18
CA LYS A 155 -0.34 -7.16 4.96
C LYS A 155 -0.62 -8.45 4.19
N SER A 156 -0.44 -8.42 2.87
CA SER A 156 -0.61 -9.59 2.00
C SER A 156 0.75 -10.10 1.50
N ALA A 157 1.32 -11.06 2.23
CA ALA A 157 2.58 -11.68 1.84
C ALA A 157 2.48 -12.47 0.53
N GLU A 158 1.34 -13.13 0.27
CA GLU A 158 1.10 -13.88 -0.96
C GLU A 158 1.13 -12.97 -2.19
N ASN A 159 0.39 -11.85 -2.16
CA ASN A 159 0.38 -10.90 -3.28
C ASN A 159 1.76 -10.27 -3.50
N ALA A 160 2.46 -9.91 -2.42
CA ALA A 160 3.82 -9.39 -2.50
C ALA A 160 4.78 -10.40 -3.16
N ARG A 161 4.73 -11.69 -2.75
CA ARG A 161 5.51 -12.78 -3.36
C ARG A 161 5.24 -12.91 -4.85
N VAL A 162 3.97 -12.90 -5.27
CA VAL A 162 3.61 -13.00 -6.68
C VAL A 162 4.23 -11.83 -7.49
N ILE A 163 4.18 -10.61 -6.96
CA ILE A 163 4.78 -9.43 -7.60
C ILE A 163 6.30 -9.58 -7.70
N PHE A 164 6.98 -9.91 -6.59
CA PHE A 164 8.44 -10.04 -6.58
C PHE A 164 8.93 -11.21 -7.45
N GLN A 165 8.30 -12.39 -7.37
CA GLN A 165 8.64 -13.53 -8.23
C GLN A 165 8.48 -13.19 -9.72
N PHE A 166 7.42 -12.45 -10.07
CA PHE A 166 7.26 -11.96 -11.45
C PHE A 166 8.35 -10.95 -11.83
N ALA A 167 8.61 -9.97 -10.96
CA ALA A 167 9.56 -8.89 -11.21
C ALA A 167 10.98 -9.41 -11.41
N VAL A 168 11.41 -10.33 -10.55
CA VAL A 168 12.72 -10.97 -10.59
C VAL A 168 12.90 -11.81 -11.85
N ARG A 169 11.87 -12.54 -12.30
CA ARG A 169 11.92 -13.28 -13.57
C ARG A 169 12.05 -12.34 -14.77
N LYS A 170 11.44 -11.16 -14.70
CA LYS A 170 11.47 -10.15 -15.76
C LYS A 170 12.77 -9.34 -15.76
N PHE A 171 13.33 -9.05 -14.59
CA PHE A 171 14.53 -8.24 -14.38
C PHE A 171 15.55 -9.01 -13.53
N PRO A 172 16.11 -10.12 -14.04
CA PRO A 172 16.96 -11.03 -13.25
C PRO A 172 18.28 -10.41 -12.79
N LYS A 173 18.75 -9.38 -13.49
CA LYS A 173 20.01 -8.68 -13.21
C LYS A 173 19.89 -7.55 -12.18
N ASP A 174 18.68 -7.11 -11.86
CA ASP A 174 18.48 -5.95 -10.99
C ASP A 174 18.63 -6.34 -9.52
N ILE A 175 19.70 -5.85 -8.89
CA ILE A 175 20.06 -6.14 -7.50
C ILE A 175 18.98 -5.60 -6.55
N ALA A 176 18.42 -4.41 -6.80
CA ALA A 176 17.47 -3.77 -5.90
C ALA A 176 16.21 -4.62 -5.69
N LEU A 177 15.75 -5.29 -6.74
CA LEU A 177 14.58 -6.19 -6.67
C LEU A 177 14.86 -7.44 -5.83
N TRP A 178 16.02 -8.05 -5.98
CA TRP A 178 16.42 -9.21 -5.17
C TRP A 178 16.56 -8.83 -3.70
N VAL A 179 17.20 -7.70 -3.43
CA VAL A 179 17.37 -7.12 -2.08
C VAL A 179 16.01 -6.84 -1.44
N ALA A 180 15.08 -6.20 -2.18
CA ALA A 180 13.73 -5.94 -1.69
C ALA A 180 12.92 -7.24 -1.45
N PHE A 181 13.14 -8.27 -2.26
CA PHE A 181 12.48 -9.56 -2.08
C PHE A 181 12.99 -10.29 -0.83
N VAL A 182 14.30 -10.31 -0.62
CA VAL A 182 14.94 -10.85 0.60
C VAL A 182 14.45 -10.07 1.83
N GLU A 183 14.41 -8.74 1.76
CA GLU A 183 13.89 -7.88 2.83
C GLU A 183 12.47 -8.28 3.25
N MET A 184 11.60 -8.50 2.25
CA MET A 184 10.20 -8.88 2.49
C MET A 184 10.09 -10.27 3.15
N GLU A 185 10.87 -11.25 2.69
CA GLU A 185 10.83 -12.60 3.28
C GLU A 185 11.39 -12.63 4.70
N ILE A 186 12.46 -11.89 4.98
CA ILE A 186 12.98 -11.73 6.35
C ILE A 186 11.89 -11.11 7.24
N ALA A 187 11.29 -10.00 6.79
CA ALA A 187 10.24 -9.32 7.54
C ALA A 187 9.01 -10.21 7.76
N TYR A 188 8.67 -11.10 6.83
CA TYR A 188 7.58 -12.06 6.99
C TYR A 188 7.86 -13.06 8.11
N VAL A 189 9.07 -13.63 8.17
CA VAL A 189 9.45 -14.57 9.23
C VAL A 189 9.45 -13.89 10.59
N VAL A 190 9.97 -12.66 10.69
CA VAL A 190 9.91 -11.84 11.92
C VAL A 190 8.45 -11.64 12.37
N MET A 191 7.58 -11.22 11.45
CA MET A 191 6.16 -11.00 11.75
C MET A 191 5.48 -12.29 12.25
N LEU A 192 5.82 -13.44 11.65
CA LEU A 192 5.27 -14.73 12.04
C LEU A 192 5.76 -15.16 13.42
N ALA A 193 7.04 -14.93 13.73
CA ALA A 193 7.63 -15.22 15.05
C ALA A 193 6.97 -14.38 16.14
N GLU A 194 6.81 -13.06 15.93
CA GLU A 194 6.11 -12.20 16.88
C GLU A 194 4.65 -12.63 17.08
N ARG A 195 3.97 -13.04 16.00
CA ARG A 195 2.59 -13.53 16.09
C ARG A 195 2.51 -14.80 16.92
N ARG A 196 3.45 -15.72 16.74
CA ARG A 196 3.53 -16.96 17.52
C ARG A 196 3.78 -16.66 18.99
N ALA A 197 4.76 -15.81 19.30
CA ALA A 197 5.06 -15.42 20.67
C ALA A 197 3.83 -14.81 21.39
N ARG A 198 3.10 -13.92 20.71
CA ARG A 198 1.85 -13.36 21.25
C ARG A 198 0.77 -14.42 21.52
N LEU A 199 0.66 -15.44 20.67
CA LEU A 199 -0.30 -16.53 20.86
C LEU A 199 0.09 -17.43 22.03
N THR A 200 1.36 -17.80 22.15
CA THR A 200 1.86 -18.64 23.25
C THR A 200 1.80 -17.94 24.61
N SER A 201 1.95 -16.62 24.67
CA SER A 201 1.78 -15.84 25.91
C SER A 201 0.30 -15.68 26.33
N ALA A 202 -0.63 -15.72 25.38
CA ALA A 202 -2.07 -15.59 25.66
C ALA A 202 -2.69 -16.85 26.32
N ASP A 203 -2.05 -18.01 26.23
CA ASP A 203 -2.43 -19.26 26.91
C ASP A 203 -1.98 -19.32 28.40
N GLY A 204 -1.67 -18.17 29.01
CA GLY A 204 -1.55 -18.06 30.48
C GLY A 204 -0.15 -17.85 31.04
N LYS A 205 0.75 -17.19 30.31
CA LYS A 205 1.93 -16.54 30.90
C LYS A 205 2.12 -15.16 30.28
N VAL A 206 1.90 -14.13 31.08
CA VAL A 206 2.36 -12.77 30.75
C VAL A 206 3.88 -12.85 30.68
N VAL A 207 4.39 -12.80 29.47
CA VAL A 207 5.82 -12.75 29.19
C VAL A 207 6.20 -11.28 29.19
N GLU A 208 6.79 -10.81 30.29
CA GLU A 208 7.33 -9.45 30.43
C GLU A 208 8.80 -9.35 29.97
N ASP A 209 9.44 -10.45 29.59
CA ASP A 209 10.85 -10.48 29.15
C ASP A 209 11.02 -10.70 27.64
N GLU A 210 11.86 -9.86 27.01
CA GLU A 210 12.37 -10.05 25.64
C GLU A 210 13.05 -11.41 25.43
N ASN A 211 13.41 -12.10 26.52
CA ASN A 211 14.00 -13.43 26.52
C ASN A 211 12.99 -14.58 26.45
N GLU A 212 11.72 -14.40 26.83
CA GLU A 212 10.69 -15.45 26.73
C GLU A 212 10.02 -15.43 25.34
N THR A 213 10.09 -14.31 24.62
CA THR A 213 9.85 -14.28 23.16
C THR A 213 10.82 -15.22 22.44
N LEU A 214 12.04 -15.44 22.98
CA LEU A 214 13.08 -16.34 22.45
C LEU A 214 12.78 -17.82 22.72
N VAL A 215 12.07 -18.19 23.79
CA VAL A 215 11.77 -19.60 24.08
C VAL A 215 10.84 -20.21 23.01
N ALA A 216 9.97 -19.38 22.41
CA ALA A 216 9.14 -19.78 21.26
C ALA A 216 9.93 -20.06 19.96
N TRP A 217 11.24 -19.73 19.91
CA TRP A 217 12.14 -20.04 18.79
C TRP A 217 12.69 -21.46 18.86
N GLU A 218 12.78 -22.03 20.06
CA GLU A 218 13.39 -23.34 20.30
C GLU A 218 12.37 -24.44 20.56
N ASP A 219 11.12 -24.09 20.93
CA ASP A 219 10.06 -25.08 21.09
C ASP A 219 9.57 -25.62 19.72
N GLY A 220 10.28 -26.63 19.23
CA GLY A 220 9.66 -27.89 18.79
C GLY A 220 8.74 -27.84 17.57
N ILE A 221 9.00 -27.00 16.56
CA ILE A 221 8.37 -27.15 15.24
C ILE A 221 9.44 -27.05 14.16
N SER A 222 9.61 -28.15 13.42
CA SER A 222 10.35 -28.28 12.16
C SER A 222 9.68 -27.48 11.03
N ASP A 223 9.38 -26.20 11.25
CA ASP A 223 8.76 -25.37 10.22
C ASP A 223 9.86 -24.75 9.36
N GLU A 224 9.93 -25.19 8.11
CA GLU A 224 10.86 -24.73 7.08
C GLU A 224 10.85 -23.21 6.89
N VAL A 225 9.71 -22.58 7.24
CA VAL A 225 9.50 -21.14 7.21
C VAL A 225 10.36 -20.41 8.24
N PHE A 226 10.45 -20.90 9.48
CA PHE A 226 11.26 -20.27 10.54
C PHE A 226 12.76 -20.53 10.38
N GLN A 227 13.14 -21.48 9.53
CA GLN A 227 14.53 -21.72 9.15
C GLN A 227 15.01 -20.80 8.03
N PHE A 228 14.19 -19.84 7.58
CA PHE A 228 14.53 -18.91 6.49
C PHE A 228 14.88 -19.61 5.17
N LYS A 229 14.50 -20.88 4.94
CA LYS A 229 14.78 -21.63 3.71
C LYS A 229 14.34 -20.90 2.44
N LEU A 230 13.21 -20.17 2.50
CA LEU A 230 12.76 -19.34 1.39
C LEU A 230 13.72 -18.18 1.09
N VAL A 231 14.31 -17.54 2.11
CA VAL A 231 15.33 -16.52 1.94
C VAL A 231 16.58 -17.12 1.29
N GLU A 232 17.01 -18.31 1.71
CA GLU A 232 18.15 -19.00 1.10
C GLU A 232 17.90 -19.30 -0.38
N ILE A 233 16.71 -19.80 -0.72
CA ILE A 233 16.32 -20.10 -2.10
C ILE A 233 16.35 -18.82 -2.94
N VAL A 234 15.76 -17.73 -2.45
CA VAL A 234 15.73 -16.45 -3.16
C VAL A 234 17.15 -15.89 -3.34
N LEU A 235 17.99 -15.96 -2.31
CA LEU A 235 19.37 -15.49 -2.37
C LEU A 235 20.20 -16.31 -3.37
N ASN A 236 20.09 -17.63 -3.35
CA ASN A 236 20.78 -18.52 -4.29
C ASN A 236 20.34 -18.27 -5.73
N GLN A 237 19.04 -18.05 -5.96
CA GLN A 237 18.55 -17.66 -7.29
C GLN A 237 19.07 -16.27 -7.71
N GLY A 238 19.22 -15.34 -6.78
CA GLY A 238 19.84 -14.03 -7.04
C GLY A 238 21.30 -14.15 -7.44
N LEU A 239 22.09 -14.92 -6.69
CA LEU A 239 23.52 -15.18 -6.96
C LEU A 239 23.78 -15.90 -8.28
N ALA A 240 22.81 -16.64 -8.81
CA ALA A 240 22.90 -17.29 -10.12
C ALA A 240 22.66 -16.30 -11.28
N ASN A 241 21.88 -15.25 -11.05
CA ASN A 241 21.39 -14.35 -12.11
C ASN A 241 22.08 -12.97 -12.15
N VAL A 242 22.61 -12.52 -11.02
CA VAL A 242 23.25 -11.20 -10.87
C VAL A 242 24.74 -11.29 -11.22
N ASP A 243 25.22 -10.29 -11.98
CA ASP A 243 26.63 -10.18 -12.38
C ASP A 243 27.51 -9.82 -11.16
N ASP A 244 27.12 -8.81 -10.36
CA ASP A 244 27.84 -8.33 -9.16
C ASP A 244 27.36 -8.97 -7.85
N LYS A 245 27.78 -10.23 -7.63
CA LYS A 245 27.37 -11.04 -6.46
C LYS A 245 27.73 -10.42 -5.11
N LYS A 246 28.87 -9.72 -5.03
CA LYS A 246 29.34 -9.07 -3.79
C LYS A 246 28.45 -7.91 -3.36
N GLU A 247 27.94 -7.15 -4.33
CA GLU A 247 27.04 -6.03 -4.06
C GLU A 247 25.71 -6.53 -3.51
N LEU A 248 25.12 -7.55 -4.15
CA LEU A 248 23.91 -8.20 -3.67
C LEU A 248 24.06 -8.70 -2.23
N LEU A 249 25.15 -9.43 -1.93
CA LEU A 249 25.38 -9.96 -0.59
C LEU A 249 25.58 -8.86 0.46
N ASN A 250 26.29 -7.78 0.13
CA ASN A 250 26.48 -6.65 1.04
C ASN A 250 25.16 -5.93 1.37
N GLU A 251 24.30 -5.70 0.37
CA GLU A 251 23.00 -5.07 0.61
C GLU A 251 22.06 -5.99 1.41
N CYS A 252 22.02 -7.29 1.08
CA CYS A 252 21.26 -8.27 1.87
C CYS A 252 21.78 -8.35 3.31
N TYR A 253 23.10 -8.27 3.53
CA TYR A 253 23.71 -8.28 4.86
C TYR A 253 23.30 -7.06 5.69
N LYS A 254 23.34 -5.85 5.11
CA LYS A 254 22.87 -4.62 5.76
C LYS A 254 21.40 -4.73 6.17
N ILE A 255 20.57 -5.32 5.32
CA ILE A 255 19.15 -5.52 5.61
C ILE A 255 18.95 -6.55 6.72
N ALA A 256 19.66 -7.67 6.70
CA ALA A 256 19.58 -8.66 7.77
C ALA A 256 19.95 -8.04 9.13
N HIS A 257 21.01 -7.24 9.18
CA HIS A 257 21.41 -6.51 10.39
C HIS A 257 20.36 -5.53 10.90
N LYS A 258 19.53 -4.95 10.03
CA LYS A 258 18.45 -4.03 10.44
C LYS A 258 17.36 -4.74 11.27
N TYR A 259 17.23 -6.06 11.15
CA TYR A 259 16.22 -6.86 11.85
C TYR A 259 16.78 -7.56 13.10
N ASP A 260 18.01 -7.25 13.54
CA ASP A 260 18.66 -7.73 14.77
C ASP A 260 18.63 -9.27 14.94
N LYS A 261 18.47 -9.74 16.19
CA LYS A 261 18.46 -11.15 16.61
C LYS A 261 17.62 -12.07 15.71
N PRO A 262 16.41 -11.68 15.26
CA PRO A 262 15.62 -12.51 14.37
C PRO A 262 16.29 -12.95 13.06
N ALA A 263 17.13 -12.09 12.50
CA ALA A 263 17.78 -12.31 11.22
C ALA A 263 19.27 -12.69 11.37
N GLU A 264 19.74 -12.91 12.60
CA GLU A 264 21.14 -13.21 12.90
C GLU A 264 21.62 -14.48 12.17
N LYS A 265 20.79 -15.53 12.13
CA LYS A 265 21.07 -16.76 11.35
C LYS A 265 21.24 -16.48 9.85
N VAL A 266 20.45 -15.56 9.30
CA VAL A 266 20.56 -15.15 7.89
C VAL A 266 21.80 -14.28 7.68
N ALA A 267 22.12 -13.40 8.63
CA ALA A 267 23.33 -12.57 8.58
C ALA A 267 24.60 -13.41 8.67
N GLU A 268 24.65 -14.43 9.53
CA GLU A 268 25.74 -15.40 9.63
C GLU A 268 25.90 -16.21 8.35
N MET A 269 24.79 -16.69 7.78
CA MET A 269 24.81 -17.37 6.48
C MET A 269 25.37 -16.45 5.38
N ILE A 270 24.90 -15.21 5.28
CA ILE A 270 25.40 -14.25 4.28
C ILE A 270 26.88 -13.91 4.54
N ALA A 271 27.30 -13.77 5.79
CA ALA A 271 28.70 -13.53 6.17
C ALA A 271 29.61 -14.69 5.75
N SER A 272 29.15 -15.94 5.89
CA SER A 272 29.89 -17.13 5.45
C SER A 272 30.11 -17.16 3.93
N LEU A 273 29.16 -16.61 3.15
CA LEU A 273 29.25 -16.48 1.70
C LEU A 273 30.12 -15.30 1.25
N LEU A 274 30.17 -14.22 2.03
CA LEU A 274 31.01 -13.04 1.77
C LEU A 274 32.49 -13.28 2.10
N TRP A 275 32.75 -13.95 3.23
CA TRP A 275 34.08 -14.30 3.72
C TRP A 275 34.18 -15.81 3.93
N PRO A 276 34.28 -16.63 2.86
CA PRO A 276 34.56 -18.04 3.02
C PRO A 276 35.91 -18.18 3.74
N ASN A 277 35.91 -18.81 4.92
CA ASN A 277 37.13 -19.11 5.66
C ASN A 277 38.09 -19.85 4.72
N LYS A 278 39.28 -19.26 4.52
CA LYS A 278 40.37 -19.84 3.73
C LYS A 278 40.90 -21.13 4.36
#